data_AF-A0A645HJE3-F1
#
_entry.id   AF-A0A645HJE3-F1
#
_cell.length_a   1.000
_cell.length_b   1.000
_cell.length_c   1.000
_cell.angle_alpha   90.00
_cell.angle_beta   90.00
_cell.angle_gamma   90.00
#
_symmetry.space_group_name_H-M   'P 1'
#
loop_
_entity.id
_entity.type
_entity.pdbx_description
1 polymer ?
#
loop_
_entity_poly.entity_id
_entity_poly.type
_entity_poly.pdbx_seq_one_letter_code
_entity_poly.pdbx_strand_id
1 'polypeptide(L)' 'MTNKIVNPNAREALNQMKMEIANELGMEHDISGGDKTSYVNGKKGGELGGLMSKTLVNMGKEELIRQYYK' A
#
# COMPACT_ATOMS: atom_id res chain seq x y z
N MET A 1 4.48 -3.88 18.58
CA MET A 1 5.24 -2.92 17.74
C MET A 1 4.23 -2.07 16.99
N THR A 2 4.21 -0.76 17.19
CA THR A 2 3.36 0.16 16.41
C THR A 2 4.10 0.43 15.11
N ASN A 3 3.53 0.04 13.96
CA ASN A 3 4.08 0.41 12.65
C ASN A 3 3.99 1.94 12.51
N LYS A 4 5.06 2.63 12.90
CA LYS A 4 5.18 4.07 12.69
C LYS A 4 5.30 4.30 11.19
N ILE A 5 4.45 5.18 10.67
CA ILE A 5 4.62 5.72 9.33
C ILE A 5 5.99 6.38 9.29
N VAL A 6 6.86 5.91 8.38
CA VAL A 6 8.25 6.38 8.26
C VAL A 6 8.31 7.89 8.03
N ASN A 7 7.36 8.42 7.26
CA ASN A 7 7.15 9.84 7.06
C ASN A 7 5.66 10.18 7.21
N PRO A 8 5.24 10.92 8.26
CA PRO A 8 3.84 11.30 8.45
C PRO A 8 3.23 12.06 7.27
N ASN A 9 4.03 12.81 6.53
CA ASN A 9 3.59 13.58 5.36
C ASN A 9 3.22 12.67 4.18
N ALA A 10 3.73 11.43 4.15
CA ALA A 10 3.39 10.47 3.11
C ALA A 10 2.01 9.81 3.30
N ARG A 11 1.36 10.00 4.45
CA ARG A 11 0.10 9.31 4.79
C ARG A 11 -1.00 9.55 3.75
N GLU A 12 -1.14 10.78 3.28
CA GLU A 12 -2.17 11.13 2.30
C GLU A 12 -1.91 10.46 0.95
N ALA A 13 -0.68 10.56 0.43
CA ALA A 13 -0.28 9.90 -0.81
C ALA A 13 -0.41 8.37 -0.73
N LEU A 14 -0.04 7.76 0.41
CA LEU A 14 -0.19 6.33 0.63
C LEU A 14 -1.66 5.90 0.72
N ASN A 15 -2.53 6.74 1.27
CA ASN A 15 -3.97 6.50 1.26
C ASN A 15 -4.54 6.58 -0.16
N GLN A 16 -4.12 7.55 -0.96
CA GLN A 16 -4.53 7.65 -2.37
C GLN A 16 -4.10 6.40 -3.16
N MET A 17 -2.83 6.00 -3.05
CA MET A 17 -2.32 4.77 -3.65
C MET A 17 -3.11 3.53 -3.20
N LYS A 18 -3.45 3.43 -1.90
CA LYS A 18 -4.30 2.35 -1.39
C LYS A 18 -5.66 2.32 -2.09
N MET A 19 -6.31 3.48 -2.27
CA MET A 19 -7.63 3.55 -2.92
C MET A 19 -7.53 3.21 -4.41
N GLU A 20 -6.50 3.70 -5.10
CA GLU A 20 -6.25 3.38 -6.52
C GLU A 20 -6.08 1.87 -6.74
N ILE A 21 -5.20 1.23 -5.96
CA ILE A 21 -4.98 -0.22 -6.04
C ILE A 21 -6.23 -1.00 -5.62
N ALA A 22 -6.97 -0.52 -4.60
CA ALA A 22 -8.24 -1.14 -4.22
C ALA A 22 -9.24 -1.12 -5.38
N ASN A 23 -9.32 -0.02 -6.12
CA ASN A 23 -10.20 0.11 -7.29
C ASN A 23 -9.77 -0.85 -8.41
N GLU A 24 -8.47 -0.95 -8.70
CA GLU A 24 -7.93 -1.89 -9.70
C GLU A 24 -8.24 -3.36 -9.38
N LEU A 25 -8.27 -3.71 -8.09
CA LEU A 25 -8.59 -5.05 -7.61
C LEU A 25 -10.10 -5.30 -7.41
N GLY A 26 -10.96 -4.29 -7.66
CA GLY A 26 -12.40 -4.39 -7.41
C GLY A 26 -12.76 -4.51 -5.92
N MET A 27 -11.91 -3.98 -5.02
CA MET A 27 -12.04 -4.08 -3.57
C MET A 27 -12.42 -2.76 -2.88
N GLU A 28 -12.94 -1.78 -3.61
CA GLU A 28 -13.34 -0.45 -3.11
C GLU A 28 -14.18 -0.51 -1.83
N HIS A 29 -15.09 -1.48 -1.72
CA HIS A 29 -15.99 -1.61 -0.57
C HIS A 29 -15.46 -2.52 0.55
N ASP A 30 -14.31 -3.16 0.34
CA ASP A 30 -13.73 -4.18 1.24
C ASP A 30 -12.48 -3.70 1.99
N ILE A 31 -12.12 -2.42 1.84
CA ILE A 31 -10.93 -1.82 2.46
C ILE A 31 -11.08 -1.53 3.96
N SER A 32 -12.31 -1.58 4.49
CA SER A 32 -12.60 -1.56 5.92
C SER A 32 -13.05 -2.95 6.37
N GLY A 33 -12.41 -3.47 7.43
CA GLY A 33 -12.68 -4.81 7.95
C GLY A 33 -12.89 -4.85 9.46
N GLY A 34 -13.42 -3.78 10.05
CA GLY A 34 -13.61 -3.67 11.51
C GLY A 34 -14.56 -4.73 12.10
N ASP A 35 -15.42 -5.29 11.27
CA ASP A 35 -16.43 -6.32 11.57
C ASP A 35 -15.99 -7.75 11.14
N LYS A 36 -14.86 -7.88 10.44
CA LYS A 36 -14.39 -9.13 9.84
C LYS A 36 -13.27 -9.77 10.66
N THR A 37 -13.15 -11.10 10.56
CA THR A 37 -12.06 -11.83 11.22
C THR A 37 -10.70 -11.49 10.62
N SER A 38 -9.63 -11.64 11.40
CA SER A 38 -8.26 -11.41 10.94
C SER A 38 -7.89 -12.25 9.73
N TYR A 39 -8.44 -13.47 9.61
CA TYR A 39 -8.22 -14.33 8.45
C TYR A 39 -8.82 -13.73 7.16
N VAL A 40 -10.06 -13.26 7.22
CA VAL A 40 -10.74 -12.63 6.07
C VAL A 40 -10.03 -11.34 5.67
N ASN A 41 -9.68 -10.51 6.65
CA ASN A 41 -8.94 -9.27 6.42
C ASN A 41 -7.55 -9.53 5.84
N GLY A 42 -6.84 -10.55 6.32
CA GLY A 42 -5.54 -10.94 5.80
C GLY A 42 -5.63 -11.45 4.36
N LYS A 43 -6.63 -12.28 4.04
CA LYS A 43 -6.82 -12.80 2.69
C LYS A 43 -7.16 -11.70 1.68
N LYS A 44 -8.07 -10.77 2.03
CA LYS A 44 -8.47 -9.66 1.14
C LYS A 44 -7.42 -8.56 1.08
N GLY A 45 -6.93 -8.11 2.24
CA GLY A 45 -5.97 -7.02 2.34
C GLY A 45 -4.53 -7.40 1.99
N GLY A 46 -4.20 -8.69 1.98
CA GLY A 46 -2.85 -9.18 1.70
C GLY A 46 -2.39 -8.87 0.28
N GLU A 47 -3.26 -9.07 -0.72
CA GLU A 47 -2.95 -8.77 -2.11
C GLU A 47 -2.76 -7.26 -2.32
N LEU A 48 -3.67 -6.44 -1.80
CA LEU A 48 -3.57 -4.98 -1.82
C LEU A 48 -2.27 -4.49 -1.17
N GLY A 49 -1.98 -4.95 0.05
CA GLY A 49 -0.77 -4.54 0.78
C GLY A 49 0.51 -5.00 0.08
N GLY A 50 0.48 -6.18 -0.54
CA GLY A 50 1.57 -6.70 -1.35
C GLY A 50 1.83 -5.83 -2.58
N LEU A 51 0.78 -5.41 -3.29
CA LEU A 51 0.89 -4.51 -4.44
C LEU A 51 1.38 -3.13 -4.05
N MET A 52 0.87 -2.54 -2.96
CA MET A 52 1.40 -1.27 -2.43
C MET A 52 2.91 -1.37 -2.17
N SER A 53 3.34 -2.44 -1.48
CA SER A 53 4.76 -2.68 -1.18
C SER A 53 5.60 -2.81 -2.45
N LYS A 54 5.11 -3.58 -3.44
CA LYS A 54 5.78 -3.76 -4.73
C LYS A 54 5.91 -2.43 -5.50
N THR A 55 4.86 -1.61 -5.51
CA THR A 55 4.86 -0.30 -6.17
C THR A 55 5.88 0.64 -5.52
N LEU A 56 5.90 0.72 -4.19
CA LEU A 56 6.86 1.55 -3.46
C LEU A 56 8.32 1.12 -3.70
N VAL A 57 8.59 -0.20 -3.70
CA VAL A 57 9.93 -0.73 -4.01
C VAL A 57 10.33 -0.39 -5.44
N ASN A 58 9.41 -0.50 -6.40
CA ASN A 58 9.69 -0.09 -7.78
C ASN A 58 10.01 1.40 -7.89
N MET A 59 9.22 2.28 -7.26
CA MET A 59 9.49 3.73 -7.25
C MET A 59 10.86 4.04 -6.65
N GLY A 60 11.20 3.40 -5.51
CA GLY A 60 12.50 3.56 -4.88
C GLY A 60 13.65 3.09 -5.77
N LYS A 61 13.48 1.96 -6.47
CA LYS A 61 14.46 1.46 -7.44
C LYS A 61 14.70 2.46 -8.58
N GLU A 62 13.64 3.01 -9.17
CA GLU A 62 13.76 4.02 -10.23
C GLU A 62 14.45 5.29 -9.74
N GLU A 63 14.16 5.72 -8.51
CA GLU A 63 14.80 6.89 -7.90
C GLU A 63 16.30 6.64 -7.62
N LEU A 64 16.66 5.45 -7.13
CA LEU A 64 18.06 5.07 -6.96
C LEU A 64 18.80 5.06 -8.31
N ILE A 65 18.21 4.46 -9.36
CA ILE A 65 18.79 4.47 -10.71
C ILE A 65 19.03 5.91 -11.18
N ARG A 66 18.04 6.80 -11.02
CA ARG A 66 18.17 8.22 -11.37
C ARG A 66 19.29 8.93 -10.60
N GLN A 67 19.54 8.57 -9.36
CA GLN A 67 20.63 9.13 -8.56
C GLN A 67 22.01 8.61 -8.98
N TYR A 68 22.11 7.32 -9.31
CA TYR A 68 23.38 6.69 -9.71
C TYR A 68 23.83 7.05 -11.13
N TYR A 69 22.90 7.26 -12.06
CA TYR A 69 23.18 7.59 -13.47
C TYR A 69 22.97 9.08 -13.78
N LYS A 70 23.09 9.93 -12.77
CA LYS A 70 23.10 11.39 -12.90
C LYS A 70 24.48 11.92 -13.28
#